data_AF-A0AAV6HXY2-F1
#
_entry.id   AF-A0AAV6HXY2-F1
#
_cell.length_a   1.000
_cell.length_b   1.000
_cell.length_c   1.000
_cell.angle_alpha   90.00
_cell.angle_beta   90.00
_cell.angle_gamma   90.00
#
_symmetry.space_group_name_H-M   'P 1'
#
loop_
_entity.id
_entity.type
_entity.pdbx_description
1 polymer ?
#
loop_
_entity_poly.entity_id
_entity_poly.type
_entity_poly.pdbx_seq_one_letter_code
_entity_poly.pdbx_strand_id
1 'polypeptide(L)'
;MIGCSRVKVLVGRARVRPETGLEKENIKGYASKVSQDDDEVKYECDFDVGEDFGEIGAVLVENEHHSEMHLKTIALEGLLNGNLIINCNSWVSPKSEANVGKRVFFTNKSYLPSQTPYGLRRLRVKELAILRGNGQGKRKSSDRIYDYDVYNDLGDPDSSTELKRPVLGGKQHPYPRRCRTGRPRCETDVDPMSETRSRDVYVPRDEAFSTFSVKTVFSMLHALQHSPESANINTDLGFPNFTTIDSLFNEGVKVTPPSNNNGFPMNLRPRFINDTREVVLRFETPAIIKKDEEFSRQTLAGLNPCSIQLVTEWPLKSKLDPETRKTLRPLAIELTRPPMDEKPQWRDVFTPTWNATGCWLWRLAKAHVLAHDSGYHQLVSHWLRTHCATEPYIIAANRQLSVIHPIFRLMHPHFRYTMAINALARQALINANCIIEASFSPAKYSIELSSTVYDLQWRFDHQALPADLISRGMAVEDPTAPHGLKLTIEDYPYASDGLLLWDAIKQWVTDYVKHYYPDSALVESDKERQAWWTEIRTVGHADKKDESWWPKLKTVDVLVGILTTMIWVTSGHHSAVNYGQYDFAGYFPF
;
A
#
# COMPACT_ATOMS: atom_id res chain seq x y z
N MET A 1 18.75 -26.48 -35.40
CA MET A 1 19.69 -26.02 -34.36
C MET A 1 19.01 -26.14 -33.01
N ILE A 2 19.22 -27.26 -32.32
CA ILE A 2 18.67 -27.50 -30.98
C ILE A 2 19.65 -26.84 -30.00
N GLY A 3 19.39 -25.58 -29.65
CA GLY A 3 20.17 -24.90 -28.63
C GLY A 3 19.90 -25.56 -27.28
N CYS A 4 20.93 -26.11 -26.64
CA CYS A 4 20.82 -26.56 -25.25
C CYS A 4 20.34 -25.38 -24.40
N SER A 5 19.15 -25.47 -23.83
CA SER A 5 18.61 -24.49 -22.90
C SER A 5 19.47 -24.44 -21.64
N ARG A 6 20.27 -23.37 -21.48
CA ARG A 6 21.28 -23.24 -20.42
C ARG A 6 21.04 -21.95 -19.62
N VAL A 7 21.50 -21.94 -18.38
CA VAL A 7 21.60 -20.73 -17.55
C VAL A 7 23.07 -20.46 -17.30
N LYS A 8 23.54 -19.26 -17.64
CA LYS A 8 24.94 -18.91 -17.41
C LYS A 8 25.07 -18.24 -16.04
N VAL A 9 25.94 -18.80 -15.22
CA VAL A 9 26.21 -18.37 -13.85
C VAL A 9 27.62 -17.81 -13.79
N LEU A 10 27.79 -16.64 -13.17
CA LEU A 10 29.10 -16.09 -12.85
C LEU A 10 29.20 -15.81 -11.35
N VAL A 11 30.24 -16.27 -10.71
CA VAL A 11 30.44 -16.06 -9.28
C VAL A 11 31.37 -14.87 -9.06
N GLY A 12 30.95 -13.93 -8.21
CA GLY A 12 31.69 -12.74 -7.82
C GLY A 12 32.21 -12.83 -6.38
N ARG A 13 33.48 -12.45 -6.20
CA ARG A 13 34.15 -12.44 -4.88
C ARG A 13 33.81 -11.18 -4.07
N ALA A 14 33.76 -11.31 -2.75
CA ALA A 14 33.56 -10.20 -1.83
C ALA A 14 34.86 -9.38 -1.62
N ARG A 15 36.02 -10.05 -1.43
CA ARG A 15 37.30 -9.41 -1.10
C ARG A 15 38.26 -9.39 -2.30
N VAL A 16 39.09 -8.34 -2.40
CA VAL A 16 40.17 -8.22 -3.40
C VAL A 16 41.52 -8.34 -2.69
N ARG A 17 42.54 -8.90 -3.37
CA ARG A 17 43.91 -8.94 -2.82
C ARG A 17 44.43 -7.50 -2.64
N PRO A 18 45.06 -7.14 -1.51
CA PRO A 18 45.52 -5.77 -1.22
C PRO A 18 46.54 -5.22 -2.21
N GLU A 19 47.25 -6.09 -2.96
CA GLU A 19 48.49 -5.74 -3.65
C GLU A 19 48.32 -5.28 -5.10
N THR A 20 47.15 -5.46 -5.73
CA THR A 20 46.99 -5.15 -7.17
C THR A 20 45.76 -4.32 -7.54
N GLY A 21 44.78 -4.16 -6.66
CA GLY A 21 43.54 -3.39 -6.93
C GLY A 21 42.64 -3.93 -8.06
N LEU A 22 43.08 -4.96 -8.78
CA LEU A 22 42.39 -5.55 -9.94
C LEU A 22 41.33 -6.57 -9.47
N GLU A 23 40.08 -6.42 -9.96
CA GLU A 23 39.05 -7.47 -9.89
C GLU A 23 39.58 -8.74 -10.60
N LYS A 24 39.67 -9.88 -9.90
CA LYS A 24 39.89 -11.19 -10.55
C LYS A 24 38.69 -11.48 -11.45
N GLU A 25 38.93 -12.18 -12.55
CA GLU A 25 37.84 -12.61 -13.43
C GLU A 25 36.80 -13.44 -12.67
N ASN A 26 35.53 -13.24 -13.03
CA ASN A 26 34.45 -14.06 -12.48
C ASN A 26 34.59 -15.51 -12.97
N ILE A 27 34.38 -16.46 -12.07
CA ILE A 27 34.29 -17.89 -12.41
C ILE A 27 32.96 -18.12 -13.14
N LYS A 28 32.98 -18.91 -14.23
CA LYS A 28 31.83 -19.10 -15.12
C LYS A 28 31.38 -20.56 -15.14
N GLY A 29 30.08 -20.78 -15.04
CA GLY A 29 29.44 -22.09 -15.22
C GLY A 29 28.23 -21.99 -16.16
N TYR A 30 27.90 -23.10 -16.82
CA TYR A 30 26.68 -23.24 -17.61
C TYR A 30 25.81 -24.32 -16.98
N ALA A 31 24.74 -23.90 -16.32
CA ALA A 31 23.81 -24.80 -15.67
C ALA A 31 22.86 -25.44 -16.69
N SER A 32 22.71 -26.76 -16.58
CA SER A 32 21.75 -27.56 -17.34
C SER A 32 20.64 -28.05 -16.45
N LYS A 33 19.43 -28.20 -17.01
CA LYS A 33 18.28 -28.78 -16.31
C LYS A 33 18.61 -30.21 -15.86
N VAL A 34 18.40 -30.51 -14.58
CA VAL A 34 18.64 -31.84 -13.99
C VAL A 34 17.34 -32.50 -13.54
N SER A 35 16.40 -31.72 -12.99
CA SER A 35 15.09 -32.23 -12.59
C SER A 35 14.01 -31.17 -12.76
N GLN A 36 12.75 -31.63 -12.73
CA GLN A 36 11.57 -30.80 -12.64
C GLN A 36 10.57 -31.50 -11.71
N ASP A 37 10.02 -30.75 -10.77
CA ASP A 37 8.98 -31.19 -9.84
C ASP A 37 7.85 -30.15 -9.86
N ASP A 38 6.65 -30.56 -10.25
CA ASP A 38 5.51 -29.68 -10.54
C ASP A 38 5.91 -28.42 -11.37
N ASP A 39 5.85 -27.25 -10.72
CA ASP A 39 6.15 -25.92 -11.26
C ASP A 39 7.60 -25.45 -11.01
N GLU A 40 8.44 -26.30 -10.40
CA GLU A 40 9.85 -26.00 -10.11
C GLU A 40 10.81 -26.78 -10.99
N VAL A 41 11.85 -26.11 -11.49
CA VAL A 41 12.89 -26.70 -12.33
C VAL A 41 14.25 -26.50 -11.68
N LYS A 42 15.00 -27.58 -11.50
CA LYS A 42 16.37 -27.54 -10.96
C LYS A 42 17.39 -27.52 -12.09
N TYR A 43 18.33 -26.58 -12.00
CA TYR A 43 19.48 -26.48 -12.89
C TYR A 43 20.76 -26.62 -12.08
N GLU A 44 21.74 -27.36 -12.60
CA GLU A 44 23.01 -27.61 -11.92
C GLU A 44 24.20 -27.39 -12.87
N CYS A 45 25.31 -26.91 -12.32
CA CYS A 45 26.63 -26.90 -12.93
C CYS A 45 27.71 -26.95 -11.87
N ASP A 46 28.86 -27.53 -12.23
CA ASP A 46 30.08 -27.51 -11.43
C ASP A 46 31.07 -26.48 -11.98
N PHE A 47 31.86 -25.89 -11.09
CA PHE A 47 32.97 -25.01 -11.44
C PHE A 47 34.01 -24.99 -10.31
N ASP A 48 35.28 -24.84 -10.68
CA ASP A 48 36.39 -24.82 -9.73
C ASP A 48 36.59 -23.44 -9.11
N VAL A 49 36.51 -23.35 -7.79
CA VAL A 49 36.81 -22.14 -7.01
C VAL A 49 38.13 -22.34 -6.28
N GLY A 50 39.20 -21.73 -6.79
CA GLY A 50 40.51 -21.78 -6.13
C GLY A 50 40.46 -21.16 -4.72
N GLU A 51 41.25 -21.70 -3.78
CA GLU A 51 41.31 -21.24 -2.39
C GLU A 51 41.57 -19.72 -2.27
N ASP A 52 42.29 -19.18 -3.26
CA ASP A 52 42.69 -17.79 -3.33
C ASP A 52 41.64 -16.86 -3.99
N PHE A 53 40.44 -17.39 -4.29
CA PHE A 53 39.29 -16.62 -4.77
C PHE A 53 38.64 -15.80 -3.64
N GLY A 54 38.70 -16.33 -2.42
CA GLY A 54 38.09 -15.73 -1.23
C GLY A 54 36.58 -15.99 -1.12
N GLU A 55 35.93 -15.24 -0.23
CA GLU A 55 34.49 -15.41 0.04
C GLU A 55 33.62 -14.97 -1.16
N ILE A 56 32.62 -15.78 -1.50
CA ILE A 56 31.62 -15.44 -2.53
C ILE A 56 30.63 -14.42 -1.97
N GLY A 57 30.49 -13.29 -2.65
CA GLY A 57 29.61 -12.19 -2.22
C GLY A 57 28.39 -11.95 -3.11
N ALA A 58 28.44 -12.39 -4.38
CA ALA A 58 27.33 -12.29 -5.30
C ALA A 58 27.43 -13.32 -6.43
N VAL A 59 26.29 -13.60 -7.07
CA VAL A 59 26.17 -14.43 -8.26
C VAL A 59 25.47 -13.62 -9.35
N LEU A 60 26.04 -13.62 -10.55
CA LEU A 60 25.43 -13.05 -11.74
C LEU A 60 24.78 -14.16 -12.55
N VAL A 61 23.54 -13.95 -12.96
CA VAL A 61 22.76 -14.91 -13.75
C VAL A 61 22.35 -14.28 -15.08
N GLU A 62 22.51 -15.05 -16.15
CA GLU A 62 22.07 -14.71 -17.50
C GLU A 62 21.20 -15.86 -18.01
N ASN A 63 19.95 -15.54 -18.32
CA ASN A 63 18.96 -16.49 -18.81
C ASN A 63 19.12 -16.67 -20.32
N GLU A 64 19.58 -17.83 -20.78
CA GLU A 64 19.71 -18.12 -22.22
C GLU A 64 18.42 -18.70 -22.85
N HIS A 65 17.35 -18.88 -22.06
CA HIS A 65 16.05 -19.27 -22.58
C HIS A 65 15.38 -18.11 -23.34
N HIS A 66 14.37 -18.45 -24.14
CA HIS A 66 13.56 -17.49 -24.88
C HIS A 66 12.42 -16.87 -24.06
N SER A 67 12.14 -17.42 -22.86
CA SER A 67 11.10 -16.95 -21.93
C SER A 67 11.72 -16.48 -20.62
N GLU A 68 11.05 -15.56 -19.93
CA GLU A 68 11.44 -15.19 -18.57
C GLU A 68 11.36 -16.39 -17.63
N MET A 69 12.16 -16.37 -16.56
CA MET A 69 12.16 -17.39 -15.52
C MET A 69 12.10 -16.74 -14.14
N HIS A 70 11.34 -17.32 -13.22
CA HIS A 70 11.34 -16.88 -11.83
C HIS A 70 12.41 -17.65 -11.04
N LEU A 71 13.52 -16.98 -10.74
CA LEU A 71 14.62 -17.58 -9.98
C LEU A 71 14.30 -17.52 -8.48
N LYS A 72 14.00 -18.67 -7.87
CA LYS A 72 13.69 -18.78 -6.43
C LYS A 72 14.96 -18.70 -5.59
N THR A 73 15.90 -19.63 -5.83
CA THR A 73 17.06 -19.84 -4.96
C THR A 73 18.29 -20.23 -5.78
N ILE A 74 19.47 -19.79 -5.34
CA ILE A 74 20.77 -20.31 -5.79
C ILE A 74 21.42 -21.00 -4.58
N ALA A 75 21.73 -22.29 -4.71
CA ALA A 75 22.47 -23.05 -3.72
C ALA A 75 23.89 -23.32 -4.23
N LEU A 76 24.89 -22.99 -3.42
CA LEU A 76 26.30 -23.27 -3.69
C LEU A 76 26.79 -24.25 -2.63
N GLU A 77 27.13 -25.46 -3.07
CA GLU A 77 27.59 -26.56 -2.22
C GLU A 77 29.10 -26.79 -2.41
N GLY A 78 29.74 -27.45 -1.45
CA GLY A 78 31.16 -27.80 -1.56
C GLY A 78 32.14 -26.63 -1.33
N LEU A 79 31.68 -25.51 -0.79
CA LEU A 79 32.56 -24.39 -0.43
C LEU A 79 33.31 -24.68 0.87
N LEU A 80 34.55 -24.19 0.98
CA LEU A 80 35.40 -24.32 2.18
C LEU A 80 34.72 -23.80 3.47
N ASN A 81 33.84 -22.81 3.36
CA ASN A 81 33.13 -22.19 4.47
C ASN A 81 31.70 -22.76 4.67
N GLY A 82 31.38 -23.90 4.05
CA GLY A 82 30.06 -24.53 4.09
C GLY A 82 29.10 -24.02 3.00
N ASN A 83 27.94 -24.67 2.92
CA ASN A 83 26.95 -24.40 1.88
C ASN A 83 26.38 -22.97 2.00
N LEU A 84 26.19 -22.32 0.85
CA LEU A 84 25.67 -20.96 0.76
C LEU A 84 24.36 -20.95 -0.03
N ILE A 85 23.30 -20.46 0.60
CA ILE A 85 21.97 -20.30 -0.01
C ILE A 85 21.68 -18.82 -0.23
N ILE A 86 21.33 -18.46 -1.46
CA ILE A 86 20.93 -17.12 -1.86
C ILE A 86 19.46 -17.14 -2.26
N ASN A 87 18.62 -16.47 -1.46
CA ASN A 87 17.20 -16.30 -1.75
C ASN A 87 17.02 -15.18 -2.77
N CYS A 88 16.64 -15.54 -3.99
CA CYS A 88 16.59 -14.63 -5.14
C CYS A 88 15.19 -14.04 -5.32
N ASN A 89 14.17 -14.90 -5.37
CA ASN A 89 12.75 -14.57 -5.57
C ASN A 89 12.52 -13.42 -6.57
N SER A 90 13.07 -13.55 -7.78
CA SER A 90 12.98 -12.51 -8.80
C SER A 90 12.94 -13.08 -10.21
N TRP A 91 12.27 -12.35 -11.11
CA TRP A 91 12.14 -12.70 -12.52
C TRP A 91 13.38 -12.31 -13.32
N VAL A 92 13.93 -13.24 -14.09
CA VAL A 92 15.10 -13.04 -14.96
C VAL A 92 14.65 -13.11 -16.41
N SER A 93 14.64 -11.94 -17.07
CA SER A 93 14.34 -11.82 -18.50
C SER A 93 15.34 -12.58 -19.39
N PRO A 94 14.89 -13.05 -20.58
CA PRO A 94 15.76 -13.60 -21.62
C PRO A 94 16.91 -12.66 -22.00
N LYS A 95 18.10 -13.20 -22.26
CA LYS A 95 19.24 -12.41 -22.77
C LYS A 95 18.97 -11.76 -24.14
N SER A 96 18.01 -12.30 -24.90
CA SER A 96 17.60 -11.74 -26.20
C SER A 96 16.81 -10.44 -26.06
N GLU A 97 16.31 -10.13 -24.87
CA GLU A 97 15.57 -8.90 -24.63
C GLU A 97 16.53 -7.70 -24.58
N ALA A 98 16.22 -6.66 -25.36
CA ALA A 98 17.07 -5.49 -25.50
C ALA A 98 17.29 -4.79 -24.15
N ASN A 99 18.54 -4.39 -23.88
CA ASN A 99 18.98 -3.74 -22.64
C ASN A 99 18.88 -4.59 -21.36
N VAL A 100 18.64 -5.90 -21.49
CA VAL A 100 18.71 -6.84 -20.35
C VAL A 100 20.16 -7.30 -20.17
N GLY A 101 20.80 -6.76 -19.13
CA GLY A 101 22.11 -7.24 -18.66
C GLY A 101 21.99 -8.44 -17.73
N LYS A 102 23.14 -9.00 -17.32
CA LYS A 102 23.21 -10.04 -16.29
C LYS A 102 22.60 -9.55 -14.97
N ARG A 103 21.75 -10.36 -14.36
CA ARG A 103 21.11 -10.09 -13.08
C ARG A 103 22.05 -10.43 -11.94
N VAL A 104 22.23 -9.53 -10.99
CA VAL A 104 23.06 -9.76 -9.80
C VAL A 104 22.19 -10.19 -8.62
N PHE A 105 22.65 -11.20 -7.90
CA PHE A 105 22.06 -11.72 -6.67
C PHE A 105 23.13 -11.75 -5.59
N PHE A 106 22.93 -10.97 -4.52
CA PHE A 106 23.90 -10.88 -3.42
C PHE A 106 23.61 -11.94 -2.36
N THR A 107 24.62 -12.30 -1.57
CA THR A 107 24.41 -13.17 -0.41
C THR A 107 23.53 -12.53 0.67
N ASN A 108 23.16 -13.31 1.68
CA ASN A 108 22.29 -12.85 2.77
C ASN A 108 22.99 -11.93 3.79
N LYS A 109 24.26 -11.57 3.57
CA LYS A 109 24.99 -10.63 4.43
C LYS A 109 24.59 -9.18 4.17
N SER A 110 24.43 -8.42 5.25
CA SER A 110 24.14 -6.98 5.20
C SER A 110 25.41 -6.15 5.33
N TYR A 111 25.47 -5.06 4.59
CA TYR A 111 26.57 -4.10 4.66
C TYR A 111 26.05 -2.67 4.56
N LEU A 112 26.54 -1.79 5.44
CA LEU A 112 26.49 -0.36 5.18
C LEU A 112 27.33 -0.02 3.93
N PRO A 113 27.08 1.11 3.25
CA PRO A 113 27.91 1.52 2.11
C PRO A 113 29.41 1.57 2.45
N SER A 114 29.77 2.07 3.64
CA SER A 114 31.15 2.13 4.13
C SER A 114 31.78 0.75 4.39
N GLN A 115 30.96 -0.24 4.75
CA GLN A 115 31.38 -1.61 5.07
C GLN A 115 31.34 -2.54 3.85
N THR A 116 30.84 -2.07 2.70
CA THR A 116 30.67 -2.90 1.52
C THR A 116 32.04 -3.41 1.04
N PRO A 117 32.24 -4.74 0.96
CA PRO A 117 33.49 -5.33 0.49
C PRO A 117 33.87 -4.80 -0.90
N TYR A 118 35.15 -4.56 -1.15
CA TYR A 118 35.63 -3.88 -2.36
C TYR A 118 35.10 -4.54 -3.65
N GLY A 119 35.08 -5.88 -3.71
CA GLY A 119 34.60 -6.63 -4.88
C GLY A 119 33.10 -6.47 -5.17
N LEU A 120 32.32 -5.99 -4.18
CA LEU A 120 30.88 -5.79 -4.32
C LEU A 120 30.49 -4.33 -4.58
N ARG A 121 31.39 -3.37 -4.36
CA ARG A 121 31.06 -1.93 -4.46
C ARG A 121 30.55 -1.54 -5.84
N ARG A 122 31.19 -2.03 -6.90
CA ARG A 122 30.77 -1.77 -8.28
C ARG A 122 29.41 -2.38 -8.60
N LEU A 123 29.16 -3.61 -8.13
CA LEU A 123 27.87 -4.28 -8.32
C LEU A 123 26.75 -3.57 -7.58
N ARG A 124 27.01 -3.13 -6.33
CA ARG A 124 26.08 -2.37 -5.50
C ARG A 124 25.61 -1.08 -6.20
N VAL A 125 26.56 -0.29 -6.70
CA VAL A 125 26.26 0.98 -7.41
C VAL A 125 25.56 0.71 -8.75
N LYS A 126 26.03 -0.30 -9.50
CA LYS A 126 25.44 -0.63 -10.81
C LYS A 126 23.99 -1.09 -10.69
N GLU A 127 23.67 -1.93 -9.71
CA GLU A 127 22.28 -2.40 -9.51
C GLU A 127 21.35 -1.24 -9.16
N LEU A 128 21.74 -0.35 -8.25
CA LEU A 128 20.95 0.84 -7.94
C LEU A 128 20.73 1.75 -9.15
N ALA A 129 21.73 1.90 -10.02
CA ALA A 129 21.58 2.67 -11.27
C ALA A 129 20.57 2.02 -12.23
N ILE A 130 20.56 0.68 -12.32
CA ILE A 130 19.57 -0.07 -13.11
C ILE A 130 18.16 0.15 -12.56
N LEU A 131 17.99 0.04 -11.23
CA LEU A 131 16.69 0.20 -10.58
C LEU A 131 16.14 1.63 -10.69
N ARG A 132 17.00 2.66 -10.74
CA ARG A 132 16.56 4.05 -10.97
C ARG A 132 16.13 4.31 -12.41
N GLY A 133 16.73 3.62 -13.37
CA GLY A 133 16.56 3.93 -14.79
C GLY A 133 17.05 5.35 -15.15
N ASN A 134 16.50 5.92 -16.21
CA ASN A 134 16.90 7.22 -16.76
C ASN A 134 15.75 8.26 -16.81
N GLY A 135 14.59 7.94 -16.25
CA GLY A 135 13.41 8.81 -16.24
C GLY A 135 12.65 8.94 -17.57
N GLN A 136 13.03 8.18 -18.60
CA GLN A 136 12.48 8.34 -19.96
C GLN A 136 11.84 7.05 -20.48
N GLY A 137 10.94 7.19 -21.46
CA GLY A 137 10.31 6.06 -22.16
C GLY A 137 9.15 5.38 -21.40
N LYS A 138 8.39 4.57 -22.13
CA LYS A 138 7.31 3.72 -21.59
C LYS A 138 7.90 2.51 -20.88
N ARG A 139 7.35 2.18 -19.71
CA ARG A 139 7.76 1.00 -18.95
C ARG A 139 7.21 -0.28 -19.58
N LYS A 140 8.06 -1.31 -19.62
CA LYS A 140 7.70 -2.67 -20.07
C LYS A 140 7.44 -3.57 -18.87
N SER A 141 6.65 -4.63 -19.05
CA SER A 141 6.32 -5.57 -17.96
C SER A 141 7.57 -6.22 -17.33
N SER A 142 8.63 -6.41 -18.10
CA SER A 142 9.95 -6.93 -17.68
C SER A 142 10.83 -5.91 -16.96
N ASP A 143 10.53 -4.61 -17.03
CA ASP A 143 11.35 -3.56 -16.43
C ASP A 143 11.31 -3.66 -14.90
N ARG A 144 12.46 -3.41 -14.25
CA ARG A 144 12.61 -3.28 -12.79
C ARG A 144 12.91 -1.83 -12.38
N ILE A 145 12.33 -0.87 -13.09
CA ILE A 145 12.64 0.55 -12.94
C ILE A 145 11.64 1.21 -12.00
N TYR A 146 12.14 1.73 -10.89
CA TYR A 146 11.40 2.47 -9.89
C TYR A 146 11.61 3.96 -10.14
N ASP A 147 10.52 4.69 -10.39
CA ASP A 147 10.57 6.13 -10.62
C ASP A 147 9.20 6.78 -10.30
N TYR A 148 9.17 8.09 -10.23
CA TYR A 148 8.00 8.86 -9.76
C TYR A 148 7.25 9.55 -10.89
N ASP A 149 5.94 9.65 -10.72
CA ASP A 149 5.09 10.54 -11.51
C ASP A 149 3.87 10.97 -10.66
N VAL A 150 3.14 11.97 -11.11
CA VAL A 150 1.92 12.49 -10.48
C VAL A 150 0.71 11.62 -10.85
N TYR A 151 -0.39 11.73 -10.12
CA TYR A 151 -1.65 11.05 -10.47
C TYR A 151 -2.35 11.84 -11.60
N ASN A 152 -1.88 11.60 -12.81
CA ASN A 152 -2.44 12.11 -14.07
C ASN A 152 -3.01 10.96 -14.93
N ASP A 153 -3.18 9.77 -14.36
CA ASP A 153 -3.62 8.56 -15.05
C ASP A 153 -5.01 8.06 -14.61
N LEU A 154 -5.77 8.90 -13.89
CA LEU A 154 -7.11 8.55 -13.38
C LEU A 154 -8.23 8.90 -14.36
N GLY A 155 -8.05 9.95 -15.16
CA GLY A 155 -9.01 10.42 -16.16
C GLY A 155 -9.01 9.58 -17.45
N ASP A 156 -9.96 9.89 -18.34
CA ASP A 156 -10.06 9.31 -19.69
C ASP A 156 -10.62 10.31 -20.71
N PRO A 157 -9.98 11.49 -20.86
CA PRO A 157 -10.49 12.58 -21.67
C PRO A 157 -10.57 12.24 -23.17
N ASP A 158 -9.74 11.30 -23.65
CA ASP A 158 -9.77 10.82 -25.04
C ASP A 158 -11.06 10.05 -25.36
N SER A 159 -11.63 9.35 -24.36
CA SER A 159 -12.93 8.67 -24.52
C SER A 159 -14.12 9.61 -24.34
N SER A 160 -14.04 10.53 -23.37
CA SER A 160 -15.06 11.56 -23.13
C SER A 160 -14.52 12.68 -22.25
N THR A 161 -14.86 13.93 -22.58
CA THR A 161 -14.47 15.11 -21.79
C THR A 161 -15.02 15.09 -20.37
N GLU A 162 -16.14 14.40 -20.11
CA GLU A 162 -16.73 14.22 -18.77
C GLU A 162 -15.88 13.30 -17.86
N LEU A 163 -15.01 12.49 -18.45
CA LEU A 163 -14.07 11.61 -17.73
C LEU A 163 -12.75 12.30 -17.43
N LYS A 164 -12.60 13.60 -17.73
CA LYS A 164 -11.44 14.39 -17.30
C LYS A 164 -11.40 14.48 -15.77
N ARG A 165 -10.21 14.31 -15.19
CA ARG A 165 -9.96 14.49 -13.75
C ARG A 165 -8.75 15.40 -13.56
N PRO A 166 -8.70 16.19 -12.48
CA PRO A 166 -7.53 17.02 -12.20
C PRO A 166 -6.29 16.15 -11.97
N VAL A 167 -5.13 16.66 -12.40
CA VAL A 167 -3.84 16.05 -12.07
C VAL A 167 -3.55 16.30 -10.59
N LEU A 168 -3.29 15.22 -9.83
CA LEU A 168 -2.95 15.32 -8.41
C LEU A 168 -1.45 15.10 -8.21
N GLY A 169 -0.82 16.09 -7.57
CA GLY A 169 0.63 16.23 -7.46
C GLY A 169 1.07 17.57 -8.06
N GLY A 170 1.53 18.48 -7.21
CA GLY A 170 1.84 19.87 -7.57
C GLY A 170 1.17 20.86 -6.62
N LYS A 171 1.24 22.16 -6.94
CA LYS A 171 0.76 23.22 -6.04
C LYS A 171 -0.77 23.31 -5.92
N GLN A 172 -1.50 23.03 -7.00
CA GLN A 172 -2.97 23.18 -7.02
C GLN A 172 -3.68 22.04 -6.30
N HIS A 173 -3.17 20.82 -6.47
CA HIS A 173 -3.67 19.61 -5.83
C HIS A 173 -2.49 18.85 -5.23
N PRO A 174 -1.95 19.25 -4.07
CA PRO A 174 -0.82 18.57 -3.43
C PRO A 174 -1.11 17.08 -3.23
N TYR A 175 -0.15 16.21 -3.56
CA TYR A 175 -0.36 14.77 -3.42
C TYR A 175 0.95 13.96 -3.40
N PRO A 176 1.00 12.79 -2.72
CA PRO A 176 2.11 11.85 -2.87
C PRO A 176 2.31 11.44 -4.34
N ARG A 177 3.55 11.14 -4.72
CA ARG A 177 3.88 10.60 -6.04
C ARG A 177 3.59 9.11 -6.12
N ARG A 178 3.26 8.63 -7.32
CA ARG A 178 3.05 7.21 -7.65
C ARG A 178 4.16 6.67 -8.53
N CYS A 179 4.14 5.36 -8.79
CA CYS A 179 5.05 4.72 -9.75
C CYS A 179 4.85 5.26 -11.17
N ARG A 180 5.92 5.77 -11.78
CA ARG A 180 5.94 6.21 -13.17
C ARG A 180 5.71 5.02 -14.11
N THR A 181 4.81 5.21 -15.07
CA THR A 181 4.47 4.22 -16.10
C THR A 181 4.94 4.66 -17.49
N GLY A 182 5.00 5.98 -17.74
CA GLY A 182 5.57 6.56 -18.95
C GLY A 182 4.79 6.26 -20.23
N ARG A 183 3.49 5.96 -20.13
CA ARG A 183 2.62 5.89 -21.31
C ARG A 183 2.50 7.28 -21.95
N PRO A 184 2.13 7.36 -23.24
CA PRO A 184 1.92 8.64 -23.91
C PRO A 184 0.87 9.50 -23.19
N ARG A 185 0.96 10.82 -23.40
CA ARG A 185 -0.11 11.76 -23.03
C ARG A 185 -1.35 11.53 -23.88
N CYS A 186 -2.50 11.91 -23.34
CA CYS A 186 -3.76 11.96 -24.08
C CYS A 186 -3.63 12.84 -25.32
N GLU A 187 -4.30 12.43 -26.41
CA GLU A 187 -4.24 13.14 -27.71
C GLU A 187 -5.17 14.35 -27.73
N THR A 188 -6.20 14.36 -26.87
CA THR A 188 -7.14 15.47 -26.78
C THR A 188 -6.49 16.76 -26.27
N ASP A 189 -6.70 17.86 -27.01
CA ASP A 189 -6.26 19.20 -26.62
C ASP A 189 -6.89 19.69 -25.29
N VAL A 190 -7.93 19.01 -24.82
CA VAL A 190 -8.67 19.34 -23.60
C VAL A 190 -7.87 19.03 -22.33
N ASP A 191 -6.96 18.06 -22.36
CA ASP A 191 -6.11 17.71 -21.22
C ASP A 191 -4.78 17.03 -21.63
N PRO A 192 -3.84 17.79 -22.21
CA PRO A 192 -2.57 17.24 -22.70
C PRO A 192 -1.65 16.76 -21.57
N MET A 193 -1.98 17.04 -20.31
CA MET A 193 -1.19 16.63 -19.14
C MET A 193 -1.62 15.27 -18.59
N SER A 194 -2.76 14.73 -19.01
CA SER A 194 -3.21 13.38 -18.63
C SER A 194 -2.41 12.31 -19.37
N GLU A 195 -2.05 11.23 -18.66
CA GLU A 195 -1.46 10.03 -19.23
C GLU A 195 -2.58 9.12 -19.77
N THR A 196 -2.37 8.51 -20.94
CA THR A 196 -3.37 7.65 -21.59
C THR A 196 -3.81 6.49 -20.68
N ARG A 197 -5.11 6.20 -20.69
CA ARG A 197 -5.70 5.09 -19.93
C ARG A 197 -5.19 3.74 -20.45
N SER A 198 -5.02 2.77 -19.55
CA SER A 198 -4.56 1.43 -19.90
C SER A 198 -5.24 0.35 -19.07
N ARG A 199 -5.44 -0.82 -19.66
CA ARG A 199 -5.89 -2.04 -18.97
C ARG A 199 -4.76 -2.79 -18.25
N ASP A 200 -3.53 -2.33 -18.39
CA ASP A 200 -2.35 -2.89 -17.72
C ASP A 200 -1.46 -1.75 -17.21
N VAL A 201 -1.61 -1.42 -15.93
CA VAL A 201 -0.80 -0.41 -15.27
C VAL A 201 0.52 -1.03 -14.81
N TYR A 202 1.64 -0.54 -15.33
CA TYR A 202 2.98 -1.01 -14.99
C TYR A 202 3.29 -0.87 -13.49
N VAL A 203 3.96 -1.90 -12.97
CA VAL A 203 4.78 -1.88 -11.75
C VAL A 203 6.09 -2.63 -12.05
N PRO A 204 7.20 -2.35 -11.33
CA PRO A 204 8.43 -3.11 -11.47
C PRO A 204 8.18 -4.61 -11.38
N ARG A 205 8.85 -5.40 -12.24
CA ARG A 205 8.52 -6.82 -12.49
C ARG A 205 8.38 -7.68 -11.23
N ASP A 206 9.22 -7.43 -10.23
CA ASP A 206 9.25 -8.18 -8.97
C ASP A 206 8.15 -7.71 -7.96
N GLU A 207 7.55 -6.54 -8.17
CA GLU A 207 6.39 -6.05 -7.40
C GLU A 207 5.08 -6.66 -7.91
N ALA A 208 5.05 -7.06 -9.19
CA ALA A 208 3.86 -7.61 -9.81
C ALA A 208 3.43 -8.91 -9.11
N PHE A 209 2.13 -9.09 -8.96
CA PHE A 209 1.56 -10.34 -8.48
C PHE A 209 2.02 -11.52 -9.35
N SER A 210 2.50 -12.60 -8.71
CA SER A 210 2.98 -13.80 -9.40
C SER A 210 1.85 -14.53 -10.14
N THR A 211 0.68 -14.62 -9.51
CA THR A 211 -0.58 -15.20 -10.00
C THR A 211 -1.65 -14.88 -8.95
N PHE A 212 -2.54 -13.89 -9.15
CA PHE A 212 -3.45 -13.49 -8.07
C PHE A 212 -4.89 -13.21 -8.51
N SER A 213 -5.81 -13.81 -7.75
CA SER A 213 -7.28 -13.79 -7.86
C SER A 213 -7.89 -12.39 -7.78
N VAL A 214 -7.24 -11.43 -7.12
CA VAL A 214 -7.79 -10.07 -6.93
C VAL A 214 -7.96 -9.30 -8.23
N LYS A 215 -7.08 -9.49 -9.24
CA LYS A 215 -7.30 -8.91 -10.59
C LYS A 215 -8.61 -9.42 -11.19
N THR A 216 -8.89 -10.70 -11.01
CA THR A 216 -10.10 -11.36 -11.49
C THR A 216 -11.34 -10.81 -10.78
N VAL A 217 -11.28 -10.63 -9.46
CA VAL A 217 -12.35 -10.03 -8.64
C VAL A 217 -12.67 -8.60 -9.07
N PHE A 218 -11.67 -7.72 -9.20
CA PHE A 218 -11.88 -6.35 -9.67
C PHE A 218 -12.39 -6.29 -11.11
N SER A 219 -11.86 -7.14 -11.99
CA SER A 219 -12.34 -7.23 -13.38
C SER A 219 -13.78 -7.70 -13.44
N MET A 220 -14.18 -8.62 -12.57
CA MET A 220 -15.54 -9.12 -12.48
C MET A 220 -16.50 -8.05 -11.94
N LEU A 221 -16.12 -7.31 -10.89
CA LEU A 221 -16.89 -6.17 -10.37
C LEU A 221 -17.07 -5.08 -11.44
N HIS A 222 -15.99 -4.71 -12.12
CA HIS A 222 -16.03 -3.75 -13.22
C HIS A 222 -16.91 -4.25 -14.38
N ALA A 223 -16.85 -5.54 -14.72
CA ALA A 223 -17.71 -6.12 -15.76
C ALA A 223 -19.19 -6.15 -15.35
N LEU A 224 -19.49 -6.41 -14.08
CA LEU A 224 -20.86 -6.36 -13.54
C LEU A 224 -21.43 -4.93 -13.55
N GLN A 225 -20.60 -3.92 -13.23
CA GLN A 225 -21.03 -2.51 -13.25
C GLN A 225 -21.48 -2.08 -14.66
N HIS A 226 -20.83 -2.59 -15.70
CA HIS A 226 -21.15 -2.28 -17.10
C HIS A 226 -21.97 -3.38 -17.82
N SER A 227 -22.62 -4.27 -17.08
CA SER A 227 -23.45 -5.31 -17.70
C SER A 227 -24.76 -4.73 -18.26
N PRO A 228 -25.33 -5.28 -19.35
CA PRO A 228 -26.64 -4.85 -19.83
C PRO A 228 -27.78 -5.04 -18.81
N GLU A 229 -27.60 -5.99 -17.87
CA GLU A 229 -28.54 -6.27 -16.80
C GLU A 229 -28.50 -5.17 -15.71
N SER A 230 -27.33 -4.59 -15.41
CA SER A 230 -27.22 -3.44 -14.50
C SER A 230 -27.85 -2.17 -15.09
N ALA A 231 -27.86 -2.02 -16.41
CA ALA A 231 -28.53 -0.92 -17.10
C ALA A 231 -30.07 -0.95 -16.96
N ASN A 232 -30.65 -2.11 -16.65
CA ASN A 232 -32.08 -2.27 -16.38
C ASN A 232 -32.45 -2.11 -14.89
N ILE A 233 -31.46 -2.02 -14.00
CA ILE A 233 -31.68 -1.69 -12.59
C ILE A 233 -31.95 -0.18 -12.52
N ASN A 234 -33.18 0.18 -12.20
CA ASN A 234 -33.51 1.58 -11.93
C ASN A 234 -32.83 1.98 -10.61
N THR A 235 -31.72 2.70 -10.70
CA THR A 235 -30.96 3.20 -9.54
C THR A 235 -31.74 4.21 -8.69
N ASP A 236 -32.81 4.79 -9.22
CA ASP A 236 -33.71 5.66 -8.46
C ASP A 236 -34.68 4.86 -7.56
N LEU A 237 -34.83 3.56 -7.82
CA LEU A 237 -35.59 2.65 -6.96
C LEU A 237 -34.68 2.05 -5.90
N GLY A 238 -34.60 2.73 -4.75
CA GLY A 238 -33.96 2.18 -3.55
C GLY A 238 -34.64 0.90 -3.05
N PHE A 239 -33.99 0.18 -2.13
CA PHE A 239 -34.59 -1.00 -1.50
C PHE A 239 -35.91 -0.63 -0.78
N PRO A 240 -37.00 -1.38 -0.99
CA PRO A 240 -38.30 -1.02 -0.45
C PRO A 240 -38.41 -1.22 1.07
N ASN A 241 -37.58 -2.09 1.66
CA ASN A 241 -37.50 -2.34 3.10
C ASN A 241 -36.21 -3.09 3.46
N PHE A 242 -35.91 -3.19 4.76
CA PHE A 242 -34.74 -3.93 5.25
C PHE A 242 -34.79 -5.43 4.95
N THR A 243 -35.97 -6.04 4.82
CA THR A 243 -36.08 -7.48 4.49
C THR A 243 -35.56 -7.77 3.08
N THR A 244 -35.76 -6.87 2.12
CA THR A 244 -35.16 -6.99 0.78
C THR A 244 -33.63 -6.84 0.80
N ILE A 245 -33.08 -6.18 1.81
CA ILE A 245 -31.63 -6.11 2.02
C ILE A 245 -31.14 -7.39 2.69
N ASP A 246 -31.88 -7.87 3.69
CA ASP A 246 -31.58 -9.12 4.40
C ASP A 246 -31.57 -10.34 3.44
N SER A 247 -32.39 -10.31 2.38
CA SER A 247 -32.40 -11.37 1.36
C SER A 247 -31.10 -11.49 0.57
N LEU A 248 -30.28 -10.43 0.46
CA LEU A 248 -28.95 -10.50 -0.16
C LEU A 248 -28.02 -11.51 0.54
N PHE A 249 -28.21 -11.69 1.85
CA PHE A 249 -27.43 -12.57 2.71
C PHE A 249 -28.10 -13.94 2.90
N ASN A 250 -29.43 -13.96 3.02
CA ASN A 250 -30.18 -15.17 3.31
C ASN A 250 -30.48 -16.00 2.06
N GLU A 251 -30.94 -15.33 0.99
CA GLU A 251 -31.43 -15.94 -0.24
C GLU A 251 -30.42 -15.80 -1.40
N GLY A 252 -29.75 -14.65 -1.48
CA GLY A 252 -28.83 -14.27 -2.54
C GLY A 252 -29.52 -13.62 -3.75
N VAL A 253 -28.71 -13.07 -4.65
CA VAL A 253 -29.15 -12.42 -5.89
C VAL A 253 -28.87 -13.34 -7.07
N LYS A 254 -29.87 -13.55 -7.92
CA LYS A 254 -29.68 -14.24 -9.20
C LYS A 254 -28.97 -13.30 -10.17
N VAL A 255 -27.89 -13.79 -10.76
CA VAL A 255 -27.16 -13.09 -11.83
C VAL A 255 -26.79 -14.06 -12.94
N THR A 256 -26.77 -13.56 -14.16
CA THR A 256 -26.19 -14.28 -15.31
C THR A 256 -24.70 -13.94 -15.34
N PRO A 257 -23.78 -14.88 -15.01
CA PRO A 257 -22.36 -14.58 -15.07
C PRO A 257 -21.95 -14.31 -16.54
N PRO A 258 -21.01 -13.37 -16.78
CA PRO A 258 -20.38 -13.25 -18.09
C PRO A 258 -19.71 -14.59 -18.45
N SER A 259 -19.68 -14.93 -19.73
CA SER A 259 -19.36 -16.26 -20.27
C SER A 259 -17.97 -16.86 -19.93
N ASN A 260 -17.13 -16.18 -19.14
CA ASN A 260 -15.85 -16.68 -18.66
C ASN A 260 -15.87 -16.91 -17.15
N ASN A 261 -15.81 -18.19 -16.77
CA ASN A 261 -16.23 -18.73 -15.48
C ASN A 261 -15.09 -18.83 -14.43
N ASN A 262 -14.23 -17.82 -14.32
CA ASN A 262 -13.12 -17.89 -13.36
C ASN A 262 -13.13 -16.69 -12.41
N GLY A 263 -13.35 -16.97 -11.12
CA GLY A 263 -13.00 -16.11 -9.97
C GLY A 263 -14.10 -15.22 -9.41
N PHE A 264 -14.93 -15.75 -8.51
CA PHE A 264 -15.86 -14.94 -7.70
C PHE A 264 -15.12 -14.23 -6.53
N PRO A 265 -15.60 -13.06 -6.06
CA PRO A 265 -15.04 -12.37 -4.89
C PRO A 265 -15.07 -13.25 -3.63
N MET A 266 -14.11 -13.07 -2.72
CA MET A 266 -13.93 -13.92 -1.53
C MET A 266 -15.18 -13.97 -0.62
N ASN A 267 -15.98 -12.89 -0.59
CA ASN A 267 -17.17 -12.76 0.26
C ASN A 267 -18.48 -13.17 -0.46
N LEU A 268 -18.37 -13.70 -1.68
CA LEU A 268 -19.50 -14.14 -2.49
C LEU A 268 -19.41 -15.63 -2.73
N ARG A 269 -20.41 -16.38 -2.24
CA ARG A 269 -20.49 -17.82 -2.45
C ARG A 269 -21.41 -18.11 -3.64
N PRO A 270 -20.86 -18.48 -4.81
CA PRO A 270 -21.69 -18.89 -5.94
C PRO A 270 -22.39 -20.21 -5.62
N ARG A 271 -23.70 -20.27 -5.88
CA ARG A 271 -24.44 -21.54 -5.90
C ARG A 271 -25.03 -21.72 -7.29
N PHE A 272 -24.57 -22.76 -7.99
CA PHE A 272 -25.08 -23.13 -9.30
C PHE A 272 -26.42 -23.84 -9.17
N ILE A 273 -27.41 -23.40 -9.94
CA ILE A 273 -28.71 -24.09 -10.06
C ILE A 273 -28.64 -24.95 -11.32
N ASN A 274 -28.69 -26.28 -11.17
CA ASN A 274 -28.68 -27.19 -12.31
C ASN A 274 -29.83 -26.87 -13.28
N ASP A 275 -29.52 -26.88 -14.58
CA ASP A 275 -30.37 -26.60 -15.74
C ASP A 275 -30.64 -25.14 -16.14
N THR A 276 -30.10 -24.15 -15.42
CA THR A 276 -30.10 -22.75 -15.89
C THR A 276 -28.70 -22.19 -15.86
N ARG A 277 -28.30 -21.34 -16.81
CA ARG A 277 -27.03 -20.58 -16.74
C ARG A 277 -27.04 -19.52 -15.62
N GLU A 278 -27.98 -19.58 -14.68
CA GLU A 278 -28.14 -18.65 -13.57
C GLU A 278 -27.25 -19.04 -12.38
N VAL A 279 -26.54 -18.06 -11.82
CA VAL A 279 -25.77 -18.21 -10.58
C VAL A 279 -26.46 -17.40 -9.50
N VAL A 280 -26.69 -18.01 -8.33
CA VAL A 280 -27.10 -17.27 -7.14
C VAL A 280 -25.84 -16.81 -6.42
N LEU A 281 -25.69 -15.49 -6.32
CA LEU A 281 -24.66 -14.83 -5.53
C LEU A 281 -25.21 -14.52 -4.14
N ARG A 282 -24.69 -15.23 -3.15
CA ARG A 282 -25.04 -14.99 -1.74
C ARG A 282 -23.87 -14.36 -1.01
N PHE A 283 -24.12 -13.22 -0.39
CA PHE A 283 -23.17 -12.52 0.47
C PHE A 283 -23.05 -13.21 1.83
N GLU A 284 -21.87 -13.19 2.42
CA GLU A 284 -21.70 -13.65 3.81
C GLU A 284 -22.35 -12.65 4.77
N THR A 285 -23.10 -13.13 5.77
CA THR A 285 -23.76 -12.25 6.75
C THR A 285 -22.70 -11.54 7.59
N PRO A 286 -22.66 -10.19 7.61
CA PRO A 286 -21.69 -9.44 8.40
C PRO A 286 -22.02 -9.51 9.90
N ALA A 287 -21.04 -9.16 10.75
CA ALA A 287 -21.18 -9.15 12.20
C ALA A 287 -21.99 -7.91 12.67
N ILE A 288 -23.33 -7.99 12.61
CA ILE A 288 -24.21 -6.83 12.87
C ILE A 288 -24.54 -6.67 14.37
N ILE A 289 -24.39 -5.45 14.92
CA ILE A 289 -24.97 -5.05 16.22
C ILE A 289 -25.82 -3.77 16.05
N LYS A 290 -27.15 -3.87 16.12
CA LYS A 290 -28.06 -2.72 15.88
C LYS A 290 -28.40 -1.95 17.18
N LYS A 291 -27.51 -1.06 17.66
CA LYS A 291 -27.77 -0.20 18.85
C LYS A 291 -27.07 1.18 18.77
N ASP A 292 -27.60 2.20 19.46
CA ASP A 292 -26.95 3.52 19.57
C ASP A 292 -25.58 3.45 20.27
N GLU A 293 -25.44 2.53 21.22
CA GLU A 293 -24.16 2.20 21.84
C GLU A 293 -23.14 1.72 20.81
N GLU A 294 -23.59 0.98 19.79
CA GLU A 294 -22.71 0.49 18.71
C GLU A 294 -22.23 1.64 17.82
N PHE A 295 -23.11 2.60 17.49
CA PHE A 295 -22.73 3.77 16.68
C PHE A 295 -21.55 4.53 17.31
N SER A 296 -21.59 4.77 18.63
CA SER A 296 -20.47 5.42 19.31
C SER A 296 -19.30 4.47 19.55
N ARG A 297 -19.53 3.18 19.85
CA ARG A 297 -18.44 2.21 20.04
C ARG A 297 -17.58 2.07 18.78
N GLN A 298 -18.18 2.11 17.60
CA GLN A 298 -17.45 1.98 16.33
C GLN A 298 -16.47 3.14 16.08
N THR A 299 -16.68 4.31 16.69
CA THR A 299 -15.69 5.40 16.62
C THR A 299 -14.36 5.07 17.34
N LEU A 300 -14.37 4.07 18.23
CA LEU A 300 -13.20 3.59 18.97
C LEU A 300 -12.69 2.21 18.51
N ALA A 301 -13.57 1.40 17.93
CA ALA A 301 -13.30 -0.01 17.67
C ALA A 301 -14.13 -0.58 16.49
N GLY A 302 -14.48 0.29 15.54
CA GLY A 302 -15.17 -0.05 14.29
C GLY A 302 -14.27 0.11 13.08
N LEU A 303 -14.86 0.44 11.93
CA LEU A 303 -14.17 0.58 10.65
C LEU A 303 -13.15 1.73 10.61
N ASN A 304 -13.49 2.86 11.24
CA ASN A 304 -12.68 4.08 11.25
C ASN A 304 -12.33 4.54 12.68
N PRO A 305 -11.60 3.73 13.45
CA PRO A 305 -11.43 3.97 14.88
C PRO A 305 -10.40 5.06 15.19
N CYS A 306 -9.96 5.85 14.20
CA CYS A 306 -8.84 6.78 14.31
C CYS A 306 -9.21 8.25 13.99
N SER A 307 -10.50 8.57 13.89
CA SER A 307 -10.98 9.90 13.50
C SER A 307 -11.57 10.73 14.64
N ILE A 308 -12.00 10.11 15.74
CA ILE A 308 -12.54 10.84 16.89
C ILE A 308 -11.51 11.79 17.52
N GLN A 309 -11.95 12.96 17.97
CA GLN A 309 -11.10 13.97 18.60
C GLN A 309 -11.74 14.51 19.87
N LEU A 310 -10.92 14.98 20.81
CA LEU A 310 -11.38 15.63 22.03
C LEU A 310 -11.79 17.05 21.72
N VAL A 311 -13.04 17.39 22.01
CA VAL A 311 -13.50 18.77 21.97
C VAL A 311 -12.99 19.49 23.22
N THR A 312 -11.98 20.34 23.07
CA THR A 312 -11.36 21.10 24.17
C THR A 312 -12.08 22.41 24.48
N GLU A 313 -12.88 22.91 23.53
CA GLU A 313 -13.69 24.12 23.67
C GLU A 313 -15.13 23.81 23.23
N TRP A 314 -16.08 23.84 24.17
CA TRP A 314 -17.51 23.78 23.87
C TRP A 314 -18.28 24.63 24.90
N PRO A 315 -19.39 25.31 24.53
CA PRO A 315 -20.29 25.84 25.53
C PRO A 315 -21.01 24.63 26.14
N LEU A 316 -20.44 24.09 27.23
CA LEU A 316 -21.04 23.33 28.34
C LEU A 316 -20.02 22.29 28.86
N LYS A 317 -19.42 22.58 30.02
CA LYS A 317 -18.74 21.55 30.83
C LYS A 317 -19.82 20.68 31.46
N SER A 318 -19.73 19.36 31.27
CA SER A 318 -20.57 18.40 31.98
C SER A 318 -20.44 18.60 33.50
N LYS A 319 -21.57 18.61 34.22
CA LYS A 319 -21.61 18.60 35.69
C LYS A 319 -21.76 17.18 36.26
N LEU A 320 -21.69 16.15 35.42
CA LEU A 320 -21.83 14.75 35.83
C LEU A 320 -20.49 14.21 36.34
N ASP A 321 -20.57 13.35 37.34
CA ASP A 321 -19.44 12.64 37.94
C ASP A 321 -18.70 11.78 36.89
N PRO A 322 -17.37 11.94 36.71
CA PRO A 322 -16.56 11.15 35.78
C PRO A 322 -16.63 9.64 36.03
N GLU A 323 -16.86 9.19 37.27
CA GLU A 323 -16.81 7.77 37.64
C GLU A 323 -17.95 6.93 37.03
N THR A 324 -19.02 7.55 36.52
CA THR A 324 -20.26 6.80 36.20
C THR A 324 -20.43 6.35 34.74
N ARG A 325 -19.54 6.67 33.79
CA ARG A 325 -19.67 6.19 32.40
C ARG A 325 -18.36 5.80 31.73
N LYS A 326 -18.18 4.48 31.54
CA LYS A 326 -17.08 3.88 30.76
C LYS A 326 -17.32 3.84 29.23
N THR A 327 -18.48 4.29 28.74
CA THR A 327 -18.86 4.16 27.32
C THR A 327 -19.25 5.50 26.69
N LEU A 328 -18.87 5.68 25.42
CA LEU A 328 -19.27 6.84 24.62
C LEU A 328 -20.77 6.80 24.30
N ARG A 329 -21.39 7.98 24.30
CA ARG A 329 -22.79 8.16 23.92
C ARG A 329 -22.93 9.36 22.98
N PRO A 330 -23.68 9.22 21.87
CA PRO A 330 -23.92 10.35 20.99
C PRO A 330 -24.94 11.28 21.63
N LEU A 331 -24.59 12.56 21.80
CA LEU A 331 -25.47 13.56 22.44
C LEU A 331 -26.28 14.36 21.42
N ALA A 332 -25.65 14.72 20.30
CA ALA A 332 -26.25 15.50 19.25
C ALA A 332 -25.52 15.23 17.91
N ILE A 333 -26.22 15.44 16.80
CA ILE A 333 -25.66 15.49 15.45
C ILE A 333 -26.16 16.78 14.81
N GLU A 334 -25.23 17.64 14.39
CA GLU A 334 -25.55 18.80 13.57
C GLU A 334 -25.39 18.43 12.10
N LEU A 335 -26.45 18.59 11.31
CA LEU A 335 -26.36 18.51 9.86
C LEU A 335 -26.32 19.91 9.30
N THR A 336 -25.27 20.22 8.52
CA THR A 336 -25.10 21.53 7.89
C THR A 336 -25.00 21.37 6.38
N ARG A 337 -25.78 22.15 5.65
CA ARG A 337 -25.68 22.32 4.21
C ARG A 337 -25.17 23.74 3.92
N PRO A 338 -24.11 23.91 3.12
CA PRO A 338 -23.65 25.23 2.72
C PRO A 338 -24.71 25.96 1.86
N PRO A 339 -24.59 27.29 1.68
CA PRO A 339 -25.41 28.01 0.70
C PRO A 339 -25.20 27.42 -0.70
N MET A 340 -26.28 26.96 -1.35
CA MET A 340 -26.26 26.40 -2.71
C MET A 340 -27.59 26.65 -3.41
N ASP A 341 -27.56 26.83 -4.74
CA ASP A 341 -28.75 27.01 -5.59
C ASP A 341 -29.72 28.08 -5.06
N GLU A 342 -29.19 29.26 -4.74
CA GLU A 342 -29.92 30.40 -4.15
C GLU A 342 -30.51 30.14 -2.75
N LYS A 343 -30.34 28.94 -2.18
CA LYS A 343 -30.79 28.63 -0.82
C LYS A 343 -29.72 29.08 0.18
N PRO A 344 -30.12 29.71 1.31
CA PRO A 344 -29.18 30.04 2.36
C PRO A 344 -28.62 28.76 2.99
N GLN A 345 -27.56 28.94 3.79
CA GLN A 345 -27.07 27.88 4.67
C GLN A 345 -28.23 27.32 5.48
N TRP A 346 -28.32 25.99 5.52
CA TRP A 346 -29.26 25.30 6.39
C TRP A 346 -28.46 24.51 7.42
N ARG A 347 -28.91 24.57 8.68
CA ARG A 347 -28.37 23.74 9.75
C ARG A 347 -29.50 23.33 10.68
N ASP A 348 -29.40 22.14 11.22
CA ASP A 348 -30.30 21.67 12.28
C ASP A 348 -29.58 20.67 13.18
N VAL A 349 -30.03 20.58 14.43
CA VAL A 349 -29.42 19.74 15.47
C VAL A 349 -30.41 18.65 15.86
N PHE A 350 -30.00 17.41 15.65
CA PHE A 350 -30.75 16.22 16.02
C PHE A 350 -30.21 15.63 17.31
N THR A 351 -31.10 15.20 18.20
CA THR A 351 -30.72 14.57 19.48
C THR A 351 -31.48 13.25 19.66
N PRO A 352 -30.94 12.30 20.44
CA PRO A 352 -31.67 11.10 20.83
C PRO A 352 -33.03 11.44 21.46
N THR A 353 -34.08 10.74 21.07
CA THR A 353 -35.46 10.97 21.55
C THR A 353 -36.27 9.68 21.48
N TRP A 354 -37.41 9.66 22.17
CA TRP A 354 -38.27 8.48 22.34
C TRP A 354 -39.57 8.54 21.54
N ASN A 355 -39.90 9.68 20.94
CA ASN A 355 -41.09 9.78 20.09
C ASN A 355 -40.80 9.23 18.69
N ALA A 356 -41.81 8.63 18.05
CA ALA A 356 -41.64 7.86 16.82
C ALA A 356 -40.97 8.66 15.68
N THR A 357 -41.44 9.87 15.38
CA THR A 357 -40.87 10.74 14.33
C THR A 357 -39.43 11.10 14.64
N GLY A 358 -39.15 11.50 15.88
CA GLY A 358 -37.82 11.88 16.32
C GLY A 358 -36.83 10.71 16.30
N CYS A 359 -37.26 9.50 16.63
CA CYS A 359 -36.44 8.28 16.49
C CYS A 359 -35.97 8.07 15.04
N TRP A 360 -36.85 8.31 14.07
CA TRP A 360 -36.51 8.20 12.65
C TRP A 360 -35.57 9.31 12.19
N LEU A 361 -35.84 10.56 12.58
CA LEU A 361 -34.95 11.68 12.28
C LEU A 361 -33.54 11.48 12.87
N TRP A 362 -33.46 10.97 14.10
CA TRP A 362 -32.19 10.61 14.73
C TRP A 362 -31.44 9.51 13.97
N ARG A 363 -32.14 8.48 13.50
CA ARG A 363 -31.54 7.42 12.66
C ARG A 363 -31.02 7.97 11.34
N LEU A 364 -31.76 8.86 10.69
CA LEU A 364 -31.33 9.51 9.44
C LEU A 364 -30.11 10.41 9.68
N ALA A 365 -30.07 11.16 10.78
CA ALA A 365 -28.90 11.96 11.14
C ALA A 365 -27.64 11.10 11.33
N LYS A 366 -27.76 9.94 12.00
CA LYS A 366 -26.66 8.98 12.10
C LYS A 366 -26.25 8.41 10.74
N ALA A 367 -27.19 8.08 9.86
CA ALA A 367 -26.89 7.59 8.52
C ALA A 367 -26.08 8.62 7.70
N HIS A 368 -26.39 9.91 7.82
CA HIS A 368 -25.57 10.97 7.22
C HIS A 368 -24.14 11.01 7.77
N VAL A 369 -23.98 10.84 9.10
CA VAL A 369 -22.64 10.76 9.71
C VAL A 369 -21.88 9.54 9.20
N LEU A 370 -22.52 8.37 9.14
CA LEU A 370 -21.91 7.14 8.65
C LEU A 370 -21.51 7.23 7.17
N ALA A 371 -22.33 7.87 6.34
CA ALA A 371 -21.98 8.11 4.93
C ALA A 371 -20.74 8.99 4.78
N HIS A 372 -20.61 10.06 5.58
CA HIS A 372 -19.41 10.89 5.61
C HIS A 372 -18.21 10.15 6.19
N ASP A 373 -18.39 9.43 7.29
CA ASP A 373 -17.32 8.66 7.93
C ASP A 373 -16.81 7.54 7.01
N SER A 374 -17.68 6.89 6.24
CA SER A 374 -17.32 5.88 5.24
C SER A 374 -16.50 6.49 4.10
N GLY A 375 -16.91 7.67 3.60
CA GLY A 375 -16.15 8.40 2.59
C GLY A 375 -14.78 8.85 3.10
N TYR A 376 -14.72 9.39 4.31
CA TYR A 376 -13.47 9.82 4.94
C TYR A 376 -12.57 8.62 5.24
N HIS A 377 -13.12 7.55 5.80
CA HIS A 377 -12.45 6.28 6.03
C HIS A 377 -11.77 5.79 4.75
N GLN A 378 -12.54 5.62 3.67
CA GLN A 378 -12.03 4.97 2.48
C GLN A 378 -11.02 5.84 1.73
N LEU A 379 -11.28 7.15 1.65
CA LEU A 379 -10.45 8.09 0.88
C LEU A 379 -9.24 8.60 1.66
N VAL A 380 -9.36 8.72 2.99
CA VAL A 380 -8.35 9.33 3.86
C VAL A 380 -7.70 8.29 4.75
N SER A 381 -8.44 7.69 5.68
CA SER A 381 -7.89 6.76 6.68
C SER A 381 -7.25 5.53 6.04
N HIS A 382 -7.85 5.03 4.97
CA HIS A 382 -7.39 3.87 4.23
C HIS A 382 -6.53 4.30 3.02
N TRP A 383 -7.13 4.85 1.95
CA TRP A 383 -6.38 5.13 0.72
C TRP A 383 -5.21 6.10 0.92
N LEU A 384 -5.45 7.31 1.46
CA LEU A 384 -4.41 8.32 1.56
C LEU A 384 -3.31 7.93 2.55
N ARG A 385 -3.69 7.62 3.80
CA ARG A 385 -2.74 7.41 4.92
C ARG A 385 -1.94 6.12 4.80
N THR A 386 -2.45 5.10 4.11
CA THR A 386 -1.74 3.82 3.91
C THR A 386 -1.23 3.70 2.48
N HIS A 387 -2.11 3.46 1.51
CA HIS A 387 -1.76 3.11 0.14
C HIS A 387 -0.95 4.21 -0.55
N CYS A 388 -1.52 5.41 -0.64
CA CYS A 388 -0.96 6.52 -1.39
C CYS A 388 0.31 7.08 -0.73
N ALA A 389 0.28 7.31 0.59
CA ALA A 389 1.43 7.85 1.30
C ALA A 389 2.61 6.86 1.42
N THR A 390 2.36 5.55 1.34
CA THR A 390 3.43 4.54 1.44
C THR A 390 4.19 4.33 0.13
N GLU A 391 3.52 4.42 -1.03
CA GLU A 391 4.14 4.14 -2.34
C GLU A 391 5.48 4.90 -2.57
N PRO A 392 5.60 6.20 -2.22
CA PRO A 392 6.87 6.91 -2.27
C PRO A 392 8.03 6.27 -1.49
N TYR A 393 7.76 5.63 -0.35
CA TYR A 393 8.76 4.99 0.49
C TYR A 393 9.39 3.79 -0.23
N ILE A 394 8.55 3.03 -0.93
CA ILE A 394 8.92 1.83 -1.67
C ILE A 394 9.78 2.19 -2.87
N ILE A 395 9.34 3.19 -3.63
CA ILE A 395 10.08 3.71 -4.79
C ILE A 395 11.45 4.19 -4.33
N ALA A 396 11.53 4.99 -3.25
CA ALA A 396 12.80 5.50 -2.74
C ALA A 396 13.71 4.39 -2.22
N ALA A 397 13.17 3.41 -1.49
CA ALA A 397 13.94 2.32 -0.92
C ALA A 397 14.65 1.51 -2.02
N ASN A 398 13.93 1.14 -3.08
CA ASN A 398 14.50 0.42 -4.23
C ASN A 398 15.48 1.27 -5.06
N ARG A 399 15.31 2.60 -5.06
CA ARG A 399 16.20 3.52 -5.79
C ARG A 399 17.48 3.87 -5.03
N GLN A 400 17.45 3.90 -3.70
CA GLN A 400 18.53 4.47 -2.91
C GLN A 400 19.24 3.49 -1.99
N LEU A 401 18.55 2.44 -1.53
CA LEU A 401 19.11 1.46 -0.63
C LEU A 401 19.40 0.17 -1.39
N SER A 402 20.65 -0.29 -1.39
CA SER A 402 20.98 -1.58 -1.99
C SER A 402 20.23 -2.73 -1.30
N VAL A 403 19.97 -3.84 -1.99
CA VAL A 403 19.38 -5.05 -1.39
C VAL A 403 20.20 -5.65 -0.24
N ILE A 404 21.50 -5.31 -0.16
CA ILE A 404 22.38 -5.67 0.97
C ILE A 404 22.45 -4.58 2.05
N HIS A 405 21.71 -3.48 1.91
CA HIS A 405 21.60 -2.45 2.94
C HIS A 405 20.71 -2.98 4.08
N PRO A 406 21.12 -2.87 5.36
CA PRO A 406 20.33 -3.39 6.48
C PRO A 406 18.93 -2.77 6.55
N ILE A 407 18.81 -1.45 6.37
CA ILE A 407 17.49 -0.78 6.33
C ILE A 407 16.61 -1.27 5.16
N PHE A 408 17.16 -1.58 3.99
CA PHE A 408 16.37 -2.18 2.91
C PHE A 408 15.81 -3.53 3.33
N ARG A 409 16.63 -4.40 3.93
CA ARG A 409 16.19 -5.72 4.39
C ARG A 409 15.12 -5.65 5.48
N LEU A 410 15.23 -4.69 6.39
CA LEU A 410 14.23 -4.45 7.42
C LEU A 410 12.89 -4.02 6.80
N MET A 411 12.92 -3.10 5.84
CA MET A 411 11.71 -2.49 5.29
C MET A 411 11.04 -3.30 4.18
N HIS A 412 11.81 -4.03 3.37
CA HIS A 412 11.32 -4.73 2.18
C HIS A 412 10.10 -5.65 2.43
N PRO A 413 10.03 -6.46 3.51
CA PRO A 413 8.84 -7.27 3.79
C PRO A 413 7.56 -6.46 3.97
N HIS A 414 7.67 -5.23 4.49
CA HIS A 414 6.53 -4.33 4.76
C HIS A 414 6.00 -3.62 3.50
N PHE A 415 6.70 -3.73 2.38
CA PHE A 415 6.32 -3.12 1.11
C PHE A 415 5.64 -4.09 0.14
N ARG A 416 5.54 -5.36 0.53
CA ARG A 416 5.07 -6.45 -0.31
C ARG A 416 3.70 -6.12 -0.90
N TYR A 417 3.62 -6.12 -2.24
CA TYR A 417 2.41 -5.94 -3.04
C TYR A 417 1.72 -4.57 -2.97
N THR A 418 2.22 -3.59 -2.21
CA THR A 418 1.61 -2.26 -2.13
C THR A 418 1.60 -1.57 -3.50
N MET A 419 2.70 -1.59 -4.25
CA MET A 419 2.74 -0.98 -5.59
C MET A 419 1.77 -1.68 -6.56
N ALA A 420 1.67 -3.02 -6.49
CA ALA A 420 0.78 -3.79 -7.35
C ALA A 420 -0.70 -3.51 -7.06
N ILE A 421 -1.10 -3.47 -5.79
CA ILE A 421 -2.50 -3.13 -5.45
C ILE A 421 -2.82 -1.66 -5.76
N ASN A 422 -1.88 -0.74 -5.57
CA ASN A 422 -2.07 0.67 -5.94
C ASN A 422 -2.23 0.86 -7.44
N ALA A 423 -1.43 0.17 -8.26
CA ALA A 423 -1.57 0.19 -9.71
C ALA A 423 -2.94 -0.36 -10.16
N LEU A 424 -3.43 -1.43 -9.53
CA LEU A 424 -4.78 -1.95 -9.77
C LEU A 424 -5.87 -0.99 -9.31
N ALA A 425 -5.68 -0.31 -8.18
CA ALA A 425 -6.62 0.69 -7.71
C ALA A 425 -6.74 1.87 -8.69
N ARG A 426 -5.61 2.37 -9.22
CA ARG A 426 -5.61 3.40 -10.28
C ARG A 426 -6.26 2.92 -11.56
N GLN A 427 -6.25 1.61 -11.83
CA GLN A 427 -6.85 1.03 -13.02
C GLN A 427 -8.37 0.84 -12.90
N ALA A 428 -8.86 0.40 -11.74
CA ALA A 428 -10.18 -0.20 -11.62
C ALA A 428 -10.92 0.11 -10.30
N LEU A 429 -10.45 1.06 -9.50
CA LEU A 429 -11.10 1.44 -8.24
C LEU A 429 -11.32 2.95 -8.16
N ILE A 430 -10.24 3.73 -8.32
CA ILE A 430 -10.21 5.18 -8.08
C ILE A 430 -10.15 6.03 -9.35
N ASN A 431 -10.20 5.41 -10.53
CA ASN A 431 -10.27 6.10 -11.81
C ASN A 431 -11.67 6.65 -12.10
N ALA A 432 -11.73 7.57 -13.05
CA ALA A 432 -12.96 8.22 -13.48
C ALA A 432 -14.05 7.21 -13.83
N ASN A 433 -15.23 7.40 -13.22
CA ASN A 433 -16.45 6.61 -13.35
C ASN A 433 -16.34 5.14 -12.91
N CYS A 434 -15.41 4.83 -11.99
CA CYS A 434 -15.22 3.48 -11.45
C CYS A 434 -15.81 3.33 -10.04
N ILE A 435 -15.48 2.23 -9.35
CA ILE A 435 -16.14 1.76 -8.12
C ILE A 435 -16.26 2.86 -7.06
N ILE A 436 -15.19 3.61 -6.76
CA ILE A 436 -15.25 4.66 -5.74
C ILE A 436 -16.15 5.81 -6.16
N GLU A 437 -15.99 6.33 -7.37
CA GLU A 437 -16.82 7.45 -7.85
C GLU A 437 -18.29 7.08 -8.05
N ALA A 438 -18.59 5.80 -8.29
CA ALA A 438 -19.95 5.32 -8.46
C ALA A 438 -20.64 4.99 -7.12
N SER A 439 -19.87 4.65 -6.07
CA SER A 439 -20.43 4.12 -4.82
C SER A 439 -20.36 5.10 -3.64
N PHE A 440 -19.56 6.17 -3.73
CA PHE A 440 -19.37 7.12 -2.63
C PHE A 440 -19.92 8.51 -2.99
N SER A 441 -20.45 9.20 -1.98
CA SER A 441 -21.14 10.49 -2.14
C SER A 441 -20.34 11.61 -2.82
N PRO A 442 -19.00 11.72 -2.71
CA PRO A 442 -18.26 12.76 -3.42
C PRO A 442 -18.20 12.54 -4.95
N ALA A 443 -18.56 11.35 -5.43
CA ALA A 443 -18.54 10.98 -6.84
C ALA A 443 -17.20 11.35 -7.52
N LYS A 444 -17.23 12.12 -8.61
CA LYS A 444 -16.03 12.58 -9.35
C LYS A 444 -15.03 13.41 -8.53
N TYR A 445 -15.43 13.91 -7.37
CA TYR A 445 -14.57 14.69 -6.47
C TYR A 445 -13.86 13.83 -5.40
N SER A 446 -14.05 12.50 -5.41
CA SER A 446 -13.55 11.61 -4.36
C SER A 446 -12.04 11.68 -4.15
N ILE A 447 -11.24 11.56 -5.21
CA ILE A 447 -9.78 11.57 -5.05
C ILE A 447 -9.25 13.01 -4.87
N GLU A 448 -9.92 14.01 -5.44
CA GLU A 448 -9.61 15.42 -5.19
C GLU A 448 -9.80 15.81 -3.71
N LEU A 449 -10.85 15.28 -3.05
CA LEU A 449 -11.04 15.41 -1.61
C LEU A 449 -9.83 14.86 -0.84
N SER A 450 -9.32 13.69 -1.22
CA SER A 450 -8.13 13.13 -0.57
C SER A 450 -6.88 14.01 -0.78
N SER A 451 -6.76 14.70 -1.91
CA SER A 451 -5.68 15.67 -2.13
C SER A 451 -5.81 16.90 -1.25
N THR A 452 -7.02 17.40 -1.05
CA THR A 452 -7.29 18.50 -0.11
C THR A 452 -6.92 18.11 1.32
N VAL A 453 -7.26 16.89 1.74
CA VAL A 453 -6.90 16.38 3.08
C VAL A 453 -5.39 16.14 3.20
N TYR A 454 -4.72 15.69 2.14
CA TYR A 454 -3.26 15.60 2.11
C TYR A 454 -2.61 16.97 2.31
N ASP A 455 -3.14 18.00 1.68
CA ASP A 455 -2.64 19.37 1.83
C ASP A 455 -2.86 19.91 3.25
N LEU A 456 -4.09 19.78 3.77
CA LEU A 456 -4.47 20.44 5.01
C LEU A 456 -4.08 19.67 6.28
N GLN A 457 -4.02 18.35 6.23
CA GLN A 457 -3.99 17.52 7.45
C GLN A 457 -2.88 16.48 7.49
N TRP A 458 -2.46 15.92 6.35
CA TRP A 458 -1.46 14.86 6.36
C TRP A 458 -0.08 15.39 6.78
N ARG A 459 0.52 14.75 7.78
CA ARG A 459 1.88 14.99 8.25
C ARG A 459 2.53 13.68 8.64
N PHE A 460 3.81 13.50 8.31
CA PHE A 460 4.54 12.27 8.62
C PHE A 460 4.68 12.03 10.13
N ASP A 461 4.96 13.07 10.90
CA ASP A 461 5.15 13.00 12.36
C ASP A 461 3.87 12.56 13.08
N HIS A 462 2.70 12.90 12.55
CA HIS A 462 1.39 12.46 13.06
C HIS A 462 0.98 11.06 12.59
N GLN A 463 1.77 10.36 11.76
CA GLN A 463 1.45 8.97 11.41
C GLN A 463 1.95 7.96 12.46
N ALA A 464 2.78 8.41 13.42
CA ALA A 464 3.12 7.62 14.59
C ALA A 464 1.90 7.50 15.51
N LEU A 465 1.54 6.29 15.96
CA LEU A 465 0.34 6.11 16.79
C LEU A 465 0.33 6.99 18.06
N PRO A 466 1.42 7.08 18.84
CA PRO A 466 1.47 8.00 19.98
C PRO A 466 1.18 9.46 19.61
N ALA A 467 1.79 9.95 18.54
CA ALA A 467 1.65 11.34 18.10
C ALA A 467 0.25 11.61 17.54
N ASP A 468 -0.33 10.66 16.81
CA ASP A 468 -1.72 10.70 16.34
C ASP A 468 -2.70 10.85 17.52
N LEU A 469 -2.58 9.97 18.52
CA LEU A 469 -3.43 9.99 19.71
C LEU A 469 -3.33 11.33 20.47
N ILE A 470 -2.12 11.83 20.68
CA ILE A 470 -1.90 13.14 21.33
C ILE A 470 -2.51 14.27 20.49
N SER A 471 -2.27 14.28 19.18
CA SER A 471 -2.73 15.35 18.29
C SER A 471 -4.26 15.48 18.25
N ARG A 472 -4.97 14.37 18.44
CA ARG A 472 -6.44 14.31 18.52
C ARG A 472 -6.98 14.55 19.92
N GLY A 473 -6.11 14.75 20.92
CA GLY A 473 -6.48 14.86 22.34
C GLY A 473 -6.97 13.55 22.95
N MET A 474 -6.66 12.41 22.34
CA MET A 474 -7.01 11.06 22.81
C MET A 474 -5.98 10.47 23.78
N ALA A 475 -4.83 11.12 23.93
CA ALA A 475 -3.84 10.80 24.94
C ALA A 475 -3.06 12.05 25.37
N VAL A 476 -2.43 11.98 26.53
CA VAL A 476 -1.39 12.92 26.98
C VAL A 476 -0.14 12.14 27.36
N GLU A 477 1.03 12.78 27.23
CA GLU A 477 2.28 12.17 27.71
C GLU A 477 2.23 11.97 29.24
N ASP A 478 2.56 10.76 29.67
CA ASP A 478 2.68 10.41 31.08
C ASP A 478 3.79 9.35 31.21
N PRO A 479 5.01 9.72 31.63
CA PRO A 479 6.13 8.81 31.77
C PRO A 479 5.89 7.67 32.77
N THR A 480 4.87 7.79 33.63
CA THR A 480 4.51 6.77 34.63
C THR A 480 3.43 5.80 34.13
N ALA A 481 2.74 6.15 33.05
CA ALA A 481 1.73 5.30 32.43
C ALA A 481 2.36 4.25 31.50
N PRO A 482 1.66 3.12 31.25
CA PRO A 482 2.05 2.19 30.19
C PRO A 482 2.26 2.93 28.86
N HIS A 483 3.27 2.52 28.09
CA HIS A 483 3.61 3.12 26.79
C HIS A 483 4.02 4.61 26.85
N GLY A 484 4.18 5.19 28.05
CA GLY A 484 4.48 6.61 28.23
C GLY A 484 3.30 7.54 27.93
N LEU A 485 2.08 7.00 27.87
CA LEU A 485 0.86 7.74 27.52
C LEU A 485 -0.28 7.43 28.47
N LYS A 486 -1.00 8.47 28.89
CA LYS A 486 -2.30 8.34 29.53
C LYS A 486 -3.40 8.60 28.51
N LEU A 487 -4.21 7.58 28.22
CA LEU A 487 -5.35 7.72 27.30
C LEU A 487 -6.45 8.59 27.93
N THR A 488 -7.08 9.42 27.11
CA THR A 488 -8.28 10.21 27.47
C THR A 488 -9.48 9.30 27.70
N ILE A 489 -9.55 8.20 26.96
CA ILE A 489 -10.54 7.14 27.10
C ILE A 489 -9.75 5.86 27.44
N GLU A 490 -9.88 5.38 28.67
CA GLU A 490 -9.11 4.21 29.16
C GLU A 490 -9.41 2.95 28.34
N ASP A 491 -10.69 2.71 28.01
CA ASP A 491 -11.13 1.57 27.20
C ASP A 491 -11.32 2.00 25.73
N TYR A 492 -10.21 2.32 25.06
CA TYR A 492 -10.17 2.63 23.63
C TYR A 492 -9.42 1.51 22.89
N PRO A 493 -10.11 0.47 22.38
CA PRO A 493 -9.48 -0.75 21.91
C PRO A 493 -8.43 -0.55 20.81
N TYR A 494 -8.71 0.30 19.81
CA TYR A 494 -7.72 0.62 18.76
C TYR A 494 -6.43 1.24 19.33
N ALA A 495 -6.55 2.14 20.31
CA ALA A 495 -5.40 2.79 20.92
C ALA A 495 -4.64 1.82 21.82
N SER A 496 -5.34 1.10 22.71
CA SER A 496 -4.75 0.17 23.66
C SER A 496 -4.01 -0.98 22.96
N ASP A 497 -4.67 -1.67 22.01
CA ASP A 497 -4.06 -2.77 21.26
C ASP A 497 -2.98 -2.25 20.30
N GLY A 498 -3.23 -1.09 19.70
CA GLY A 498 -2.26 -0.44 18.83
C GLY A 498 -0.97 -0.08 19.55
N LEU A 499 -1.03 0.40 20.79
CA LEU A 499 0.16 0.79 21.57
C LEU A 499 1.00 -0.44 21.99
N LEU A 500 0.37 -1.59 22.24
CA LEU A 500 1.08 -2.86 22.44
C LEU A 500 1.89 -3.24 21.20
N LEU A 501 1.28 -3.18 20.01
CA LEU A 501 1.95 -3.46 18.74
C LEU A 501 3.03 -2.42 18.44
N TRP A 502 2.74 -1.14 18.68
CA TRP A 502 3.69 -0.05 18.48
C TRP A 502 4.97 -0.25 19.29
N ASP A 503 4.86 -0.60 20.57
CA ASP A 503 6.02 -0.85 21.43
C ASP A 503 6.82 -2.07 20.97
N ALA A 504 6.15 -3.16 20.57
CA ALA A 504 6.82 -4.33 20.02
C ALA A 504 7.60 -4.00 18.73
N ILE A 505 6.99 -3.24 17.81
CA ILE A 505 7.66 -2.76 16.59
C ILE A 505 8.83 -1.86 16.95
N LYS A 506 8.63 -0.89 17.85
CA LYS A 506 9.67 0.07 18.27
C LYS A 506 10.85 -0.65 18.91
N GLN A 507 10.62 -1.64 19.75
CA GLN A 507 11.66 -2.45 20.37
C GLN A 507 12.46 -3.22 19.32
N TRP A 508 11.77 -3.95 18.43
CA TRP A 508 12.41 -4.68 17.32
C TRP A 508 13.28 -3.77 16.45
N VAL A 509 12.72 -2.63 16.01
CA VAL A 509 13.43 -1.64 15.19
C VAL A 509 14.63 -1.07 15.95
N THR A 510 14.49 -0.78 17.24
CA THR A 510 15.58 -0.27 18.07
C THR A 510 16.74 -1.24 18.11
N ASP A 511 16.48 -2.51 18.40
CA ASP A 511 17.52 -3.55 18.51
C ASP A 511 18.19 -3.78 17.15
N TYR A 512 17.40 -3.86 16.08
CA TYR A 512 17.93 -4.01 14.72
C TYR A 512 18.79 -2.82 14.30
N VAL A 513 18.31 -1.59 14.51
CA VAL A 513 19.04 -0.38 14.13
C VAL A 513 20.32 -0.24 14.92
N LYS A 514 20.30 -0.44 16.24
CA LYS A 514 21.49 -0.33 17.10
C LYS A 514 22.58 -1.36 16.74
N HIS A 515 22.20 -2.52 16.20
CA HIS A 515 23.16 -3.50 15.71
C HIS A 515 24.02 -2.96 14.55
N TYR A 516 23.43 -2.20 13.62
CA TYR A 516 24.15 -1.64 12.46
C TYR A 516 24.64 -0.20 12.67
N TYR A 517 23.98 0.56 13.56
CA TYR A 517 24.26 1.96 13.86
C TYR A 517 24.43 2.12 15.39
N PRO A 518 25.57 1.70 15.96
CA PRO A 518 25.84 1.87 17.39
C PRO A 518 25.95 3.33 17.82
N ASP A 519 26.27 4.24 16.88
CA ASP A 519 26.36 5.67 17.13
C ASP A 519 25.74 6.49 15.97
N SER A 520 25.43 7.76 16.26
CA SER A 520 24.75 8.66 15.33
C SER A 520 25.64 9.19 14.19
N ALA A 521 26.97 9.06 14.26
CA ALA A 521 27.85 9.46 13.15
C ALA A 521 27.75 8.48 11.97
N LEU A 522 27.53 7.19 12.22
CA LEU A 522 27.25 6.20 11.16
C LEU A 522 25.93 6.46 10.45
N VAL A 523 24.95 6.96 11.21
CA VAL A 523 23.68 7.47 10.67
C VAL A 523 23.99 8.62 9.71
N GLU A 524 24.64 9.70 10.16
CA GLU A 524 24.89 10.87 9.30
C GLU A 524 25.74 10.58 8.05
N SER A 525 26.76 9.72 8.19
CA SER A 525 27.70 9.40 7.11
C SER A 525 27.16 8.40 6.07
N ASP A 526 26.04 7.72 6.33
CA ASP A 526 25.42 6.78 5.40
C ASP A 526 24.72 7.50 4.24
N LYS A 527 25.44 7.60 3.11
CA LYS A 527 24.99 8.31 1.91
C LYS A 527 23.76 7.70 1.25
N GLU A 528 23.60 6.39 1.25
CA GLU A 528 22.43 5.74 0.65
C GLU A 528 21.17 6.08 1.44
N ARG A 529 21.29 6.01 2.77
CA ARG A 529 20.21 6.35 3.68
C ARG A 529 19.85 7.84 3.68
N GLN A 530 20.84 8.73 3.61
CA GLN A 530 20.59 10.17 3.44
C GLN A 530 19.89 10.47 2.11
N ALA A 531 20.31 9.83 1.02
CA ALA A 531 19.66 9.97 -0.28
C ALA A 531 18.23 9.43 -0.27
N TRP A 532 18.01 8.27 0.36
CA TRP A 532 16.69 7.65 0.54
C TRP A 532 15.70 8.59 1.23
N TRP A 533 16.06 9.09 2.42
CA TRP A 533 15.16 9.97 3.17
C TRP A 533 14.95 11.32 2.49
N THR A 534 16.00 11.86 1.87
CA THR A 534 15.91 13.10 1.10
C THR A 534 14.97 12.92 -0.10
N GLU A 535 15.06 11.81 -0.83
CA GLU A 535 14.23 11.55 -2.00
C GLU A 535 12.75 11.32 -1.62
N ILE A 536 12.48 10.61 -0.52
CA ILE A 536 11.10 10.51 0.03
C ILE A 536 10.51 11.91 0.24
N ARG A 537 11.23 12.79 0.93
CA ARG A 537 10.72 14.13 1.24
C ARG A 537 10.62 15.03 0.02
N THR A 538 11.65 15.06 -0.82
CA THR A 538 11.81 16.09 -1.87
C THR A 538 11.27 15.70 -3.23
N VAL A 539 11.06 14.41 -3.47
CA VAL A 539 10.50 13.88 -4.72
C VAL A 539 9.20 13.13 -4.43
N GLY A 540 9.24 12.15 -3.53
CA GLY A 540 8.10 11.30 -3.18
C GLY A 540 6.89 12.07 -2.60
N HIS A 541 7.16 12.97 -1.67
CA HIS A 541 6.21 13.91 -1.05
C HIS A 541 6.60 15.36 -1.34
N ALA A 542 7.03 15.63 -2.59
CA ALA A 542 7.62 16.90 -3.00
C ALA A 542 6.76 18.14 -2.65
N ASP A 543 5.43 17.98 -2.63
CA ASP A 543 4.50 19.09 -2.37
C ASP A 543 4.47 19.51 -0.90
N LYS A 544 5.04 18.71 0.01
CA LYS A 544 5.21 19.02 1.44
C LYS A 544 6.69 19.04 1.86
N LYS A 545 7.62 19.14 0.92
CA LYS A 545 9.07 18.96 1.20
C LYS A 545 9.66 19.99 2.17
N ASP A 546 9.06 21.17 2.26
CA ASP A 546 9.55 22.33 3.01
C ASP A 546 8.93 22.41 4.42
N GLU A 547 8.04 21.48 4.76
CA GLU A 547 7.38 21.43 6.06
C GLU A 547 8.36 21.18 7.21
N SER A 548 8.22 21.95 8.30
CA SER A 548 9.18 21.92 9.42
C SER A 548 9.10 20.65 10.26
N TRP A 549 8.00 19.90 10.16
CA TRP A 549 7.74 18.71 10.95
C TRP A 549 8.43 17.45 10.40
N TRP A 550 9.05 17.51 9.21
CA TRP A 550 9.84 16.38 8.71
C TRP A 550 11.00 16.06 9.66
N PRO A 551 11.10 14.82 10.16
CA PRO A 551 12.21 14.42 11.01
C PRO A 551 13.58 14.64 10.32
N LYS A 552 14.52 15.23 11.07
CA LYS A 552 15.90 15.44 10.61
C LYS A 552 16.72 14.19 10.88
N LEU A 553 16.99 13.40 9.85
CA LEU A 553 17.64 12.08 9.95
C LEU A 553 19.14 12.16 10.33
N LYS A 554 19.39 12.50 11.60
CA LYS A 554 20.72 12.75 12.17
C LYS A 554 21.10 11.82 13.31
N THR A 555 20.12 11.28 14.05
CA THR A 555 20.38 10.41 15.19
C THR A 555 19.82 9.01 14.98
N VAL A 556 20.30 8.06 15.78
CA VAL A 556 19.77 6.70 15.87
C VAL A 556 18.29 6.74 16.25
N ASP A 557 17.92 7.52 17.27
CA ASP A 557 16.52 7.61 17.73
C ASP A 557 15.57 8.17 16.67
N VAL A 558 16.03 9.14 15.88
CA VAL A 558 15.23 9.66 14.75
C VAL A 558 15.06 8.60 13.66
N LEU A 559 16.11 7.81 13.35
CA LEU A 559 15.99 6.71 12.41
C LEU A 559 15.00 5.65 12.91
N VAL A 560 15.09 5.28 14.19
CA VAL A 560 14.14 4.36 14.82
C VAL A 560 12.72 4.90 14.69
N GLY A 561 12.47 6.17 15.05
CA GLY A 561 11.14 6.78 14.94
C GLY A 561 10.58 6.74 13.52
N ILE A 562 11.37 7.10 12.50
CA ILE A 562 10.96 7.05 11.09
C ILE A 562 10.56 5.63 10.69
N LEU A 563 11.41 4.64 10.99
CA LEU A 563 11.18 3.24 10.60
C LEU A 563 9.99 2.63 11.35
N THR A 564 9.85 2.88 12.65
CA THR A 564 8.70 2.45 13.44
C THR A 564 7.41 3.03 12.88
N THR A 565 7.37 4.33 12.52
CA THR A 565 6.20 4.94 11.88
C THR A 565 5.86 4.28 10.55
N MET A 566 6.84 4.05 9.67
CA MET A 566 6.60 3.39 8.38
C MET A 566 6.09 1.96 8.55
N ILE A 567 6.68 1.19 9.47
CA ILE A 567 6.27 -0.20 9.75
C ILE A 567 4.87 -0.21 10.35
N TRP A 568 4.55 0.70 11.28
CA TRP A 568 3.21 0.84 11.84
C TRP A 568 2.16 1.13 10.76
N VAL A 569 2.43 2.10 9.88
CA VAL A 569 1.48 2.47 8.80
C VAL A 569 1.21 1.29 7.86
N THR A 570 2.26 0.56 7.48
CA THR A 570 2.20 -0.58 6.54
C THR A 570 1.74 -1.89 7.17
N SER A 571 1.54 -1.93 8.49
CA SER A 571 1.06 -3.12 9.21
C SER A 571 -0.14 -2.80 10.09
N GLY A 572 0.08 -2.33 11.33
CA GLY A 572 -0.95 -2.10 12.33
C GLY A 572 -2.05 -1.13 11.88
N HIS A 573 -1.68 0.05 11.37
CA HIS A 573 -2.66 1.05 10.93
C HIS A 573 -3.46 0.55 9.72
N HIS A 574 -2.80 0.08 8.66
CA HIS A 574 -3.49 -0.46 7.49
C HIS A 574 -4.42 -1.61 7.85
N SER A 575 -3.97 -2.55 8.68
CA SER A 575 -4.80 -3.66 9.14
C SER A 575 -6.06 -3.18 9.85
N ALA A 576 -5.94 -2.21 10.75
CA ALA A 576 -7.04 -1.66 11.53
C ALA A 576 -8.11 -0.97 10.69
N VAL A 577 -7.73 -0.38 9.54
CA VAL A 577 -8.67 0.30 8.63
C VAL A 577 -9.07 -0.51 7.40
N ASN A 578 -8.45 -1.68 7.17
CA ASN A 578 -8.72 -2.50 5.97
C ASN A 578 -9.57 -3.74 6.28
N TYR A 579 -9.20 -4.55 7.26
CA TYR A 579 -9.80 -5.89 7.39
C TYR A 579 -11.24 -5.88 7.92
N GLY A 580 -11.63 -4.83 8.66
CA GLY A 580 -13.01 -4.66 9.15
C GLY A 580 -14.01 -4.11 8.12
N GLN A 581 -13.59 -3.79 6.89
CA GLN A 581 -14.47 -3.18 5.87
C GLN A 581 -15.76 -3.97 5.67
N TYR A 582 -15.68 -5.28 5.45
CA TYR A 582 -16.87 -6.08 5.22
C TYR A 582 -17.65 -6.35 6.51
N ASP A 583 -16.95 -6.57 7.63
CA ASP A 583 -17.59 -6.89 8.91
C ASP A 583 -18.46 -5.74 9.42
N PHE A 584 -18.02 -4.50 9.24
CA PHE A 584 -18.74 -3.30 9.68
C PHE A 584 -19.64 -2.72 8.58
N ALA A 585 -19.17 -2.60 7.33
CA ALA A 585 -19.90 -1.91 6.26
C ALA A 585 -20.58 -2.86 5.26
N GLY A 586 -20.49 -4.19 5.45
CA GLY A 586 -21.16 -5.17 4.59
C GLY A 586 -22.69 -5.06 4.64
N TYR A 587 -23.24 -4.50 5.71
CA TYR A 587 -24.66 -4.17 5.84
C TYR A 587 -24.88 -2.66 5.66
N PHE A 588 -24.95 -2.22 4.41
CA PHE A 588 -24.91 -0.80 4.03
C PHE A 588 -25.91 0.17 4.71
N PRO A 589 -27.05 -0.25 5.31
CA PRO A 589 -27.84 0.66 6.13
C PRO A 589 -27.19 1.15 7.43
N PHE A 590 -26.13 0.49 7.92
CA PHE A 590 -25.50 0.77 9.21
C PHE A 590 -23.98 0.87 9.12
#